data_AF-A0A6M0AMF5-F1
#
_entry.id   AF-A0A6M0AMF5-F1
#
_cell.length_a   1.000
_cell.length_b   1.000
_cell.length_c   1.000
_cell.angle_alpha   90.00
_cell.angle_beta   90.00
_cell.angle_gamma   90.00
#
_symmetry.space_group_name_H-M   'P 1'
#
loop_
_entity.id
_entity.type
_entity.pdbx_description
1 polymer ?
#
loop_
_entity_poly.entity_id
_entity_poly.type
_entity_poly.pdbx_seq_one_letter_code
_entity_poly.pdbx_strand_id
1 'polypeptide(L)'
;MKSCFAGITDPGLLRTVNQDDYYIDPDGRFFIVADGMGGHAGGQEASKIATEAIKTYLNKDWNSQTPSDELLEQAIYQANQAILNDQQTHPERSDMGTTAVVVMFRQ
;
A
#
# COMPACT_ATOMS: atom_id res chain seq x y z
N MET A 1 -13.27 2.53 -23.90
CA MET A 1 -13.93 3.12 -22.71
C MET A 1 -12.88 3.92 -21.97
N LYS A 2 -13.03 5.24 -21.79
CA LYS A 2 -12.08 6.03 -21.00
C LYS A 2 -12.52 5.91 -19.54
N SER A 3 -11.89 5.03 -18.79
CA SER A 3 -12.10 4.95 -17.35
C SER A 3 -11.41 6.15 -16.70
N CYS A 4 -12.12 6.85 -15.81
CA CYS A 4 -11.59 7.96 -15.03
C CYS A 4 -11.54 7.51 -13.57
N PHE A 5 -10.40 7.72 -12.93
CA PHE A 5 -10.15 7.30 -11.55
C PHE A 5 -9.66 8.52 -10.76
N ALA A 6 -10.11 8.62 -9.52
CA ALA A 6 -9.73 9.68 -8.61
C ALA A 6 -9.62 9.11 -7.20
N GLY A 7 -8.80 9.75 -6.37
CA GLY A 7 -8.59 9.37 -4.98
C GLY A 7 -8.44 10.63 -4.15
N ILE A 8 -8.94 10.55 -2.93
CA ILE A 8 -8.91 11.63 -1.95
C ILE A 8 -8.83 10.98 -0.58
N THR A 9 -8.11 11.61 0.33
CA THR A 9 -8.03 11.18 1.73
C THR A 9 -8.06 12.41 2.64
N ASP A 10 -8.58 12.26 3.85
CA ASP A 10 -8.73 13.32 4.84
C ASP A 10 -8.52 12.74 6.26
N PRO A 11 -7.79 13.41 7.16
CA PRO A 11 -7.59 12.93 8.54
C PRO A 11 -8.89 12.85 9.37
N GLY A 12 -9.96 13.49 8.91
CA GLY A 12 -11.18 13.68 9.66
C GLY A 12 -11.05 14.76 10.73
N LEU A 13 -12.02 14.80 11.65
CA LEU A 13 -12.14 15.88 12.64
C LEU A 13 -11.37 15.64 13.95
N LEU A 14 -11.03 14.38 14.25
CA LEU A 14 -10.51 13.99 15.56
C LEU A 14 -9.02 13.67 15.56
N ARG A 15 -8.49 13.16 14.44
CA ARG A 15 -7.08 12.75 14.35
C ARG A 15 -6.23 13.93 13.86
N THR A 16 -5.04 14.06 14.42
CA THR A 16 -4.05 15.06 14.01
C THR A 16 -3.20 14.60 12.83
N VAL A 17 -3.14 13.28 12.61
CA VAL A 17 -2.34 12.64 11.57
C VAL A 17 -3.23 11.70 10.79
N ASN A 18 -3.20 11.80 9.47
CA ASN A 18 -3.85 10.84 8.59
C ASN A 18 -2.95 9.60 8.46
N GLN A 19 -3.49 8.43 8.80
CA GLN A 19 -2.80 7.15 8.68
C GLN A 19 -3.26 6.35 7.46
N ASP A 20 -4.17 6.91 6.66
CA ASP A 20 -4.59 6.35 5.39
C ASP A 20 -3.60 6.74 4.29
N ASP A 21 -3.31 5.80 3.40
CA ASP A 21 -2.59 6.06 2.16
C ASP A 21 -3.25 5.33 0.98
N TYR A 22 -3.12 5.88 -0.22
CA TYR A 22 -3.68 5.29 -1.43
C TYR A 22 -2.78 5.53 -2.63
N TYR A 23 -2.90 4.65 -3.63
CA TYR A 23 -2.23 4.83 -4.92
C TYR A 23 -3.19 4.53 -6.07
N ILE A 24 -3.08 5.36 -7.11
CA ILE A 24 -3.81 5.21 -8.36
C ILE A 24 -2.78 5.08 -9.48
N ASP A 25 -2.79 3.95 -10.16
CA ASP A 25 -1.94 3.77 -11.33
C ASP A 25 -2.37 4.73 -12.46
N PRO A 26 -1.44 5.50 -13.07
CA PRO A 26 -1.76 6.46 -14.13
C PRO A 26 -2.43 5.84 -15.36
N ASP A 27 -2.15 4.56 -15.65
CA ASP A 27 -2.73 3.83 -16.77
C ASP A 27 -4.01 3.08 -16.37
N GLY A 28 -4.46 3.22 -15.12
CA GLY A 28 -5.67 2.59 -14.60
C GLY A 28 -5.56 1.08 -14.39
N ARG A 29 -4.34 0.56 -14.25
CA ARG A 29 -4.05 -0.87 -14.17
C ARG A 29 -4.35 -1.47 -12.80
N PHE A 30 -4.06 -0.75 -11.72
CA PHE A 30 -4.31 -1.19 -10.35
C PHE A 30 -4.47 0.00 -9.41
N PHE A 31 -5.08 -0.26 -8.25
CA PHE A 31 -5.40 0.73 -7.23
C PHE A 31 -5.18 0.13 -5.86
N ILE A 32 -4.69 0.94 -4.93
CA ILE A 32 -4.31 0.51 -3.56
C ILE A 32 -4.94 1.48 -2.57
N VAL A 33 -5.49 0.94 -1.48
CA VAL A 33 -5.85 1.70 -0.26
C VAL A 33 -5.29 0.96 0.94
N ALA A 34 -4.73 1.70 1.89
CA ALA A 34 -4.14 1.19 3.11
C ALA A 34 -4.53 2.08 4.30
N ASP A 35 -5.04 1.49 5.39
CA ASP A 35 -5.35 2.16 6.66
C ASP A 35 -4.36 1.69 7.72
N GLY A 36 -3.50 2.61 8.15
CA GLY A 36 -2.41 2.38 9.08
C GLY A 36 -2.82 2.32 10.56
N MET A 37 -2.14 1.46 11.32
CA MET A 37 -2.29 1.26 12.76
C MET A 37 -0.92 1.20 13.44
N GLY A 38 -0.85 1.43 14.76
CA GLY A 38 0.42 1.42 15.52
C GLY A 38 0.67 2.63 16.43
N GLY A 39 -0.36 3.44 16.71
CA GLY A 39 -0.19 4.67 17.51
C GLY A 39 0.69 5.72 16.81
N HIS A 40 0.82 6.90 17.44
CA HIS A 40 1.63 8.05 16.96
C HIS A 40 1.78 8.14 15.41
N ALA A 41 3.00 8.16 14.90
CA ALA A 41 3.32 8.23 13.47
C ALA A 41 3.57 6.86 12.82
N GLY A 42 3.48 5.76 13.58
CA GLY A 42 3.76 4.41 13.09
C GLY A 42 2.79 3.99 12.00
N GLY A 43 1.48 4.22 12.20
CA GLY A 43 0.47 3.87 11.20
C GLY A 43 0.64 4.59 9.87
N GLN A 44 0.98 5.89 9.90
CA GLN A 44 1.24 6.67 8.68
C GLN A 44 2.41 6.11 7.87
N GLU A 45 3.49 5.70 8.55
CA GLU A 45 4.63 5.12 7.85
C GLU A 45 4.30 3.72 7.32
N ALA A 46 3.57 2.91 8.10
CA ALA A 46 3.18 1.57 7.68
C ALA A 46 2.32 1.56 6.40
N SER A 47 1.29 2.40 6.32
CA SER A 47 0.43 2.49 5.13
C SER A 47 1.21 2.96 3.90
N LYS A 48 2.08 3.95 4.07
CA LYS A 48 2.97 4.46 3.01
C LYS A 48 3.99 3.43 2.52
N ILE A 49 4.59 2.67 3.43
CA ILE A 49 5.53 1.59 3.05
C ILE A 49 4.77 0.53 2.25
N ALA A 50 3.57 0.14 2.68
CA ALA A 50 2.79 -0.87 1.97
C ALA A 50 2.42 -0.44 0.55
N THR A 51 1.86 0.77 0.39
CA THR A 51 1.47 1.28 -0.93
C THR A 51 2.67 1.38 -1.88
N GLU A 52 3.79 1.93 -1.43
CA GLU A 52 5.01 2.06 -2.25
C GLU A 52 5.62 0.69 -2.60
N ALA A 53 5.65 -0.26 -1.66
CA ALA A 53 6.15 -1.60 -1.92
C ALA A 53 5.29 -2.37 -2.94
N ILE A 54 3.96 -2.36 -2.76
CA ILE A 54 3.02 -3.01 -3.71
C ILE A 54 3.15 -2.35 -5.09
N LYS A 55 3.08 -1.02 -5.17
CA LYS A 55 3.25 -0.26 -6.41
C LYS A 55 4.57 -0.61 -7.11
N THR A 56 5.67 -0.63 -6.38
CA THR A 56 7.00 -0.93 -6.94
C THR A 56 7.06 -2.34 -7.50
N TYR A 57 6.56 -3.32 -6.75
CA TYR A 57 6.54 -4.71 -7.16
C TYR A 57 5.66 -4.91 -8.40
N LEU A 58 4.42 -4.43 -8.37
CA LEU A 58 3.49 -4.54 -9.49
C LEU A 58 4.00 -3.83 -10.74
N ASN A 59 4.65 -2.66 -10.61
CA ASN A 59 5.23 -1.96 -11.76
C ASN A 59 6.40 -2.73 -12.40
N LYS A 60 7.26 -3.32 -11.57
CA LYS A 60 8.42 -4.08 -12.03
C LYS A 60 7.99 -5.34 -12.79
N ASP A 61 7.05 -6.10 -12.24
CA ASP A 61 6.72 -7.44 -12.71
C ASP A 61 5.38 -7.49 -13.48
N TRP A 62 4.82 -6.33 -13.85
CA TRP A 62 3.52 -6.21 -14.53
C TRP A 62 3.39 -7.09 -15.78
N ASN A 63 4.44 -7.10 -16.63
CA ASN A 63 4.46 -7.81 -17.90
C ASN A 63 5.04 -9.24 -17.79
N SER A 64 5.22 -9.74 -16.56
CA SER A 64 5.67 -11.12 -16.34
C SER A 64 4.61 -12.13 -16.80
N GLN A 65 5.00 -13.40 -16.93
CA GLN A 65 4.06 -14.51 -17.17
C GLN A 65 3.41 -15.03 -15.88
N THR A 66 3.76 -14.44 -14.73
CA THR A 66 3.20 -14.80 -13.43
C THR A 66 1.70 -14.55 -13.42
N PRO A 67 0.87 -15.51 -12.99
CA PRO A 67 -0.57 -15.31 -12.77
C PRO A 67 -0.87 -14.10 -11.88
N SER A 68 -2.02 -13.43 -12.10
CA SER A 68 -2.34 -12.18 -11.39
C SER A 68 -2.57 -12.37 -9.89
N ASP A 69 -3.09 -13.52 -9.46
CA ASP A 69 -3.25 -13.90 -8.06
C ASP A 69 -1.88 -14.08 -7.37
N GLU A 70 -0.97 -14.82 -8.00
CA GLU A 70 0.41 -14.98 -7.49
C GLU A 70 1.15 -13.62 -7.46
N LEU A 71 0.98 -12.79 -8.48
CA LEU A 71 1.59 -11.46 -8.53
C LEU A 71 1.08 -10.56 -7.38
N LEU A 72 -0.22 -10.61 -7.07
CA LEU A 72 -0.81 -9.90 -5.94
C LEU A 72 -0.33 -10.45 -4.60
N GLU A 73 -0.28 -11.78 -4.44
CA GLU A 73 0.22 -12.42 -3.23
C GLU A 73 1.67 -11.99 -2.94
N GLN A 74 2.53 -12.01 -3.96
CA GLN A 74 3.91 -11.57 -3.81
C GLN A 74 4.00 -10.07 -3.51
N ALA A 75 3.19 -9.22 -4.14
CA ALA A 75 3.18 -7.78 -3.86
C ALA A 75 2.84 -7.50 -2.38
N ILE A 76 1.82 -8.18 -1.85
CA ILE A 76 1.41 -8.06 -0.44
C ILE A 76 2.48 -8.63 0.50
N TYR A 77 3.08 -9.76 0.13
CA TYR A 77 4.18 -10.34 0.90
C TYR A 77 5.37 -9.37 0.99
N GLN A 78 5.77 -8.76 -0.12
CA GLN A 78 6.87 -7.78 -0.14
C GLN A 78 6.56 -6.53 0.69
N ALA A 79 5.32 -6.04 0.67
CA ALA A 79 4.89 -4.94 1.54
C ALA A 79 5.01 -5.31 3.02
N ASN A 80 4.56 -6.51 3.41
CA ASN A 80 4.71 -6.97 4.78
C ASN A 80 6.19 -7.12 5.18
N GLN A 81 7.05 -7.65 4.30
CA GLN A 81 8.50 -7.71 4.57
C GLN A 81 9.12 -6.32 4.72
N ALA A 82 8.69 -5.34 3.92
CA ALA A 82 9.18 -3.96 4.03
C ALA A 82 8.80 -3.33 5.38
N ILE A 83 7.58 -3.54 5.86
CA ILE A 83 7.13 -3.08 7.19
C ILE A 83 7.93 -3.77 8.30
N LEU A 84 8.08 -5.09 8.25
CA LEU A 84 8.84 -5.85 9.25
C LEU A 84 10.32 -5.44 9.30
N ASN A 85 10.93 -5.13 8.15
CA ASN A 85 12.30 -4.65 8.10
C ASN A 85 12.43 -3.24 8.70
N ASP A 86 11.45 -2.37 8.45
CA ASP A 86 11.44 -1.03 9.01
C ASP A 86 11.27 -1.05 10.54
N GLN A 87 10.38 -1.90 11.07
CA GLN A 87 10.20 -2.11 12.51
C GLN A 87 11.50 -2.51 13.23
N GLN A 88 12.40 -3.24 12.57
CA GLN A 88 13.68 -3.67 13.17
C GLN A 88 14.65 -2.52 13.40
N THR A 89 14.58 -1.45 12.59
CA THR A 89 15.49 -0.31 12.67
C THR A 89 14.87 0.91 13.37
N HIS A 90 13.56 0.87 13.66
CA HIS A 90 12.80 1.96 14.27
C HIS A 90 11.96 1.47 15.48
N PRO A 91 12.58 1.32 16.67
CA PRO A 91 11.90 0.84 17.87
C PRO A 91 10.63 1.63 18.24
N GLU A 92 10.58 2.92 17.91
CA GLU A 92 9.45 3.83 18.16
C GLU A 92 8.18 3.48 17.39
N ARG A 93 8.29 2.64 16.35
CA ARG A 93 7.16 2.14 15.54
C ARG A 93 7.23 0.63 15.33
N SER A 94 7.80 -0.09 16.30
CA SER A 94 7.99 -1.54 16.25
C SER A 94 6.70 -2.35 16.20
N ASP A 95 5.57 -1.77 16.58
CA ASP A 95 4.22 -2.37 16.52
C ASP A 95 3.36 -1.84 15.36
N MET A 96 3.93 -1.03 14.45
CA MET A 96 3.17 -0.46 13.35
C MET A 96 2.67 -1.52 12.37
N GLY A 97 1.52 -1.30 11.77
CA GLY A 97 0.98 -2.16 10.73
C GLY A 97 -0.01 -1.38 9.87
N THR A 98 -0.54 -2.03 8.85
CA THR A 98 -1.57 -1.41 8.00
C THR A 98 -2.47 -2.49 7.42
N THR A 99 -3.71 -2.12 7.14
CA THR A 99 -4.53 -2.86 6.17
C THR A 99 -4.00 -2.60 4.76
N ALA A 100 -4.36 -3.47 3.81
CA ALA A 100 -4.13 -3.21 2.39
C ALA A 100 -5.25 -3.85 1.58
N VAL A 101 -5.86 -3.06 0.68
CA VAL A 101 -6.81 -3.52 -0.32
C VAL A 101 -6.27 -3.14 -1.69
N VAL A 102 -6.16 -4.11 -2.58
CA VAL A 102 -5.66 -3.92 -3.95
C VAL A 102 -6.68 -4.46 -4.93
N VAL A 103 -7.01 -3.66 -5.95
CA VAL A 103 -7.76 -4.12 -7.12
C VAL A 103 -6.87 -3.99 -8.36
N MET A 104 -6.91 -5.00 -9.21
CA MET A 104 -6.06 -5.11 -10.39
C MET A 104 -6.90 -5.45 -11.63
N PHE A 105 -6.59 -4.78 -12.74
CA PHE A 105 -7.13 -5.05 -14.07
C PHE A 105 -5.98 -5.49 -14.98
N ARG A 106 -5.74 -6.80 -15.05
CA ARG A 106 -4.66 -7.41 -15.85
C ARG A 106 -5.24 -8.53 -16.72
N GLN A 107 -4.93 -8.46 -18.02
CA GLN A 107 -5.39 -9.42 -19.04
C GLN A 107 -4.50 -10.66 -19.07
#